data_AF-A0A5B1CN73-F1
#
_entry.id   AF-A0A5B1CN73-F1
#
_cell.length_a   1.000
_cell.length_b   1.000
_cell.length_c   1.000
_cell.angle_alpha   90.00
_cell.angle_beta   90.00
_cell.angle_gamma   90.00
#
_symmetry.space_group_name_H-M   'P 1'
#
loop_
_entity.id
_entity.type
_entity.pdbx_description
1 polymer ?
#
loop_
_entity_poly.entity_id
_entity_poly.type
_entity_poly.pdbx_seq_one_letter_code
_entity_poly.pdbx_strand_id
1 'polypeptide(L)'
;MGRQAKRSTEKLYLIAVILPPVLLVGSFIADLSLRSRAKKEVINQVELLSPQVRGISQSRDRLEEKLSPATTADFPTADWYVIARSGERFSSALVHDVTDAKELVPPGQEWLAAPLIEKLVDQERPLLDRLSQLIDDEAASQSNQDRQTDVRLPLSILPPVPTDMLRRAFQVAYHRGEMDRCLKLLELMLAAYGQLGNPQIAASAARHFVYPLLKPSLQYNVWNADQLAKLREIAEPLADVRSNWIATMESMLARKLDTLSLDGSSLIDGSSAVATNDQAPFETDPRHILQVLDFYESMIAAKNPGTMQHIDRVREIDNDYYNHQLPGFSLTSMPFAVALDSPVGQRLVGAYRATDSFESVIQHKLIIAAIAVRQYQAKTGDMPTQISDLRKVGLTSEDWRLFGSETLLIEGSNELLKLSTIHLKGWLMKQRNEATNSSIVVPRTTLEMWSGAE
;
A
#
# COMPACT_ATOMS: atom_id res chain seq x y z
N MET A 1 -30.49 7.60 74.25
CA MET A 1 -30.48 7.43 72.78
C MET A 1 -29.40 8.26 72.04
N GLY A 2 -28.85 9.35 72.59
CA GLY A 2 -27.84 10.19 71.87
C GLY A 2 -26.42 9.62 71.68
N ARG A 3 -25.96 8.64 72.50
CA ARG A 3 -24.61 8.05 72.35
C ARG A 3 -24.48 7.07 71.18
N GLN A 4 -25.58 6.46 70.75
CA GLN A 4 -25.60 5.51 69.63
C GLN A 4 -25.59 6.25 68.28
N ALA A 5 -26.35 7.34 68.17
CA ALA A 5 -26.35 8.22 67.00
C ALA A 5 -24.96 8.85 66.77
N LYS A 6 -24.29 9.35 67.83
CA LYS A 6 -22.96 9.99 67.76
C LYS A 6 -21.85 9.02 67.32
N ARG A 7 -21.88 7.77 67.77
CA ARG A 7 -20.95 6.72 67.33
C ARG A 7 -21.14 6.29 65.87
N SER A 8 -22.37 6.39 65.34
CA SER A 8 -22.63 6.07 63.92
C SER A 8 -22.10 7.15 62.97
N THR A 9 -22.15 8.42 63.40
CA THR A 9 -21.63 9.57 62.64
C THR A 9 -20.11 9.61 62.63
N GLU A 10 -19.45 9.28 63.75
CA GLU A 10 -17.99 9.15 63.83
C GLU A 10 -17.46 8.04 62.91
N LYS A 11 -18.14 6.88 62.84
CA LYS A 11 -17.76 5.79 61.92
C LYS A 11 -17.93 6.18 60.44
N LEU A 12 -19.03 6.86 60.09
CA LEU A 12 -19.26 7.34 58.74
C LEU A 12 -18.21 8.40 58.33
N TYR A 13 -17.84 9.29 59.25
CA TYR A 13 -16.77 10.27 59.02
C TYR A 13 -15.40 9.59 58.84
N LEU A 14 -15.07 8.61 59.68
CA LEU A 14 -13.83 7.85 59.58
C LEU A 14 -13.75 7.07 58.26
N ILE A 15 -14.85 6.46 57.81
CA ILE A 15 -14.95 5.80 56.51
C ILE A 15 -14.80 6.84 55.39
N ALA A 16 -15.47 7.99 55.45
CA ALA A 16 -15.38 9.03 54.42
C ALA A 16 -13.97 9.63 54.30
N VAL A 17 -13.17 9.65 55.38
CA VAL A 17 -11.80 10.15 55.40
C VAL A 17 -10.78 9.08 55.00
N ILE A 18 -10.96 7.82 55.42
CA ILE A 18 -10.00 6.73 55.18
C ILE A 18 -10.25 6.03 53.84
N LEU A 19 -11.50 5.94 53.39
CA LEU A 19 -11.85 5.22 52.16
C LEU A 19 -11.19 5.84 50.92
N PRO A 20 -11.18 7.18 50.71
CA PRO A 20 -10.51 7.77 49.55
C PRO A 20 -9.00 7.47 49.48
N PRO A 21 -8.18 7.66 50.53
CA PRO A 21 -6.76 7.32 50.47
C PRO A 21 -6.51 5.81 50.37
N VAL A 22 -7.35 4.96 50.97
CA VAL A 22 -7.24 3.49 50.80
C VAL A 22 -7.56 3.07 49.36
N LEU A 23 -8.60 3.66 48.74
CA LEU A 23 -8.93 3.42 47.34
C LEU A 23 -7.83 3.94 46.41
N LEU A 24 -7.22 5.09 46.72
CA LEU A 24 -6.06 5.61 45.98
C LEU A 24 -4.85 4.68 46.12
N VAL A 25 -4.44 4.32 47.34
CA VAL A 25 -3.31 3.39 47.52
C VAL A 25 -3.57 2.04 46.85
N GLY A 26 -4.80 1.52 46.97
CA GLY A 26 -5.23 0.30 46.29
C GLY A 26 -5.16 0.41 44.76
N SER A 27 -5.61 1.52 44.18
CA SER A 27 -5.54 1.75 42.73
C SER A 27 -4.12 1.93 42.23
N PHE A 28 -3.24 2.60 42.99
CA PHE A 28 -1.82 2.71 42.70
C PHE A 28 -1.12 1.34 42.70
N ILE A 29 -1.36 0.51 43.72
CA ILE A 29 -0.78 -0.85 43.79
C ILE A 29 -1.29 -1.71 42.63
N ALA A 30 -2.60 -1.63 42.33
CA ALA A 30 -3.18 -2.35 41.20
C ALA A 30 -2.58 -1.90 39.86
N ASP A 31 -2.43 -0.59 39.63
CA ASP A 31 -1.82 -0.04 38.41
C ASP A 31 -0.37 -0.49 38.26
N LEU A 32 0.43 -0.43 39.33
CA LEU A 32 1.83 -0.85 39.32
C LEU A 32 1.98 -2.35 39.04
N SER A 33 1.10 -3.18 39.62
CA SER A 33 1.06 -4.63 39.35
C SER A 33 0.67 -4.92 37.89
N LEU A 34 -0.31 -4.22 37.34
CA LEU A 34 -0.73 -4.38 35.95
C LEU A 34 0.37 -3.95 34.98
N ARG A 35 1.04 -2.82 35.25
CA ARG A 35 2.20 -2.35 34.48
C ARG A 35 3.36 -3.33 34.50
N SER A 36 3.69 -3.89 35.67
CA SER A 36 4.77 -4.87 35.80
C SER A 36 4.50 -6.15 34.99
N ARG A 37 3.26 -6.65 35.02
CA ARG A 37 2.85 -7.79 34.19
C ARG A 37 2.91 -7.46 32.71
N ALA A 38 2.38 -6.30 32.31
CA ALA A 38 2.41 -5.85 30.93
C ALA A 38 3.84 -5.69 30.41
N LYS A 39 4.76 -5.13 31.20
CA LYS A 39 6.18 -5.00 30.84
C LYS A 39 6.84 -6.34 30.55
N LYS A 40 6.56 -7.38 31.36
CA LYS A 40 7.09 -8.73 31.12
C LYS A 40 6.57 -9.32 29.81
N GLU A 41 5.28 -9.14 29.55
CA GLU A 41 4.65 -9.63 28.32
C GLU A 41 5.19 -8.92 27.08
N VAL A 42 5.36 -7.59 27.14
CA VAL A 42 5.98 -6.81 26.06
C VAL A 42 7.38 -7.33 25.74
N ILE A 43 8.21 -7.54 26.76
CA ILE A 43 9.58 -8.05 26.56
C ILE A 43 9.53 -9.41 25.85
N ASN A 44 8.67 -10.32 26.31
CA ASN A 44 8.53 -11.65 25.71
C ASN A 44 8.07 -11.58 24.25
N GLN A 45 7.04 -10.78 23.95
CA GLN A 45 6.54 -10.64 22.57
C GLN A 45 7.55 -9.95 21.65
N VAL A 46 8.23 -8.90 22.12
CA VAL A 46 9.26 -8.21 21.33
C VAL A 46 10.47 -9.10 21.11
N GLU A 47 10.89 -9.93 22.08
CA GLU A 47 11.96 -10.92 21.88
C GLU A 47 11.61 -11.94 20.79
N LEU A 48 10.35 -12.42 20.75
CA LEU A 48 9.86 -13.32 19.71
C LEU A 48 9.85 -12.65 18.32
N LEU A 49 9.50 -11.36 18.26
CA LEU A 49 9.41 -10.58 17.02
C LEU A 49 10.77 -10.00 16.58
N SER A 50 11.75 -9.90 17.48
CA SER A 50 13.04 -9.21 17.27
C SER A 50 13.81 -9.69 16.03
N PRO A 51 13.91 -10.99 15.72
CA PRO A 51 14.63 -11.44 14.51
C PRO A 51 13.97 -10.95 13.21
N GLN A 52 12.63 -10.97 13.14
CA GLN A 52 11.87 -10.54 11.97
C GLN A 52 11.92 -9.01 11.82
N VAL A 53 11.72 -8.28 12.92
CA VAL A 53 11.75 -6.82 12.96
C VAL A 53 13.14 -6.30 12.57
N ARG A 54 14.22 -6.88 13.10
CA ARG A 54 15.59 -6.51 12.74
C ARG A 54 15.89 -6.72 11.25
N GLY A 55 15.41 -7.82 10.67
CA GLY A 55 15.57 -8.07 9.24
C GLY A 55 14.90 -7.00 8.37
N ILE A 56 13.72 -6.52 8.79
CA ILE A 56 13.00 -5.44 8.10
C ILE A 56 13.72 -4.09 8.27
N SER A 57 14.09 -3.71 9.50
CA SER A 57 14.74 -2.42 9.77
C SER A 57 16.11 -2.31 9.08
N GLN A 58 16.96 -3.35 9.14
CA GLN A 58 18.25 -3.38 8.43
C GLN A 58 18.10 -3.17 6.93
N SER A 59 17.03 -3.69 6.34
CA SER A 59 16.81 -3.58 4.90
C SER A 59 16.25 -2.22 4.50
N ARG A 60 15.45 -1.59 5.36
CA ARG A 60 15.07 -0.19 5.21
C ARG A 60 16.32 0.68 5.28
N ASP A 61 17.16 0.47 6.28
CA ASP A 61 18.37 1.26 6.49
C ASP A 61 19.34 1.11 5.30
N ARG A 62 19.47 -0.10 4.73
CA ARG A 62 20.21 -0.31 3.47
C ARG A 62 19.60 0.42 2.28
N LEU A 63 18.27 0.48 2.17
CA LEU A 63 17.60 1.23 1.11
C LEU A 63 17.79 2.75 1.30
N GLU A 64 17.64 3.23 2.52
CA GLU A 64 17.90 4.63 2.88
C GLU A 64 19.37 5.00 2.67
N GLU A 65 20.30 4.11 3.00
CA GLU A 65 21.73 4.24 2.73
C GLU A 65 22.03 4.34 1.22
N LYS A 66 21.39 3.49 0.41
CA LYS A 66 21.48 3.57 -1.07
C LYS A 66 20.93 4.88 -1.63
N LEU A 67 20.00 5.52 -0.93
CA LEU A 67 19.31 6.75 -1.36
C LEU A 67 19.82 8.01 -0.64
N SER A 68 20.81 7.87 0.26
CA SER A 68 21.32 8.95 1.10
C SER A 68 22.57 9.61 0.50
N PRO A 69 22.72 10.94 0.59
CA PRO A 69 23.91 11.65 0.13
C PRO A 69 25.18 11.34 0.93
N ALA A 70 25.07 10.79 2.16
CA ALA A 70 26.20 10.63 3.09
C ALA A 70 27.13 9.44 2.77
N THR A 71 26.66 8.47 1.97
CA THR A 71 27.37 7.22 1.61
C THR A 71 27.87 7.21 0.15
N THR A 72 27.82 8.35 -0.54
CA THR A 72 28.12 8.55 -1.98
C THR A 72 29.59 8.37 -2.39
N ALA A 73 30.41 7.64 -1.63
CA ALA A 73 31.75 7.26 -2.05
C ALA A 73 31.75 6.08 -3.05
N ASP A 74 30.70 5.24 -3.04
CA ASP A 74 30.54 4.14 -3.98
C ASP A 74 29.70 4.56 -5.20
N PHE A 75 30.27 4.37 -6.40
CA PHE A 75 29.79 4.88 -7.69
C PHE A 75 28.32 4.58 -8.05
N PRO A 76 27.75 3.38 -7.84
CA PRO A 76 26.38 3.09 -8.30
C PRO A 76 25.27 3.77 -7.46
N THR A 77 25.50 4.01 -6.17
CA THR A 77 24.54 4.68 -5.27
C THR A 77 24.45 6.19 -5.51
N ALA A 78 25.53 6.82 -5.97
CA ALA A 78 25.53 8.23 -6.33
C ALA A 78 24.65 8.53 -7.56
N ASP A 79 24.62 7.61 -8.53
CA ASP A 79 23.86 7.81 -9.76
C ASP A 79 22.34 7.67 -9.56
N TRP A 80 21.89 6.73 -8.71
CA TRP A 80 20.48 6.65 -8.29
C TRP A 80 20.02 7.94 -7.62
N TYR A 81 20.83 8.50 -6.73
CA TYR A 81 20.55 9.78 -6.08
C TYR A 81 20.50 10.94 -7.08
N VAL A 82 21.43 10.99 -8.05
CA VAL A 82 21.43 12.01 -9.11
C VAL A 82 20.19 11.92 -9.98
N ILE A 83 19.76 10.72 -10.37
CA ILE A 83 18.52 10.50 -11.15
C ILE A 83 17.31 10.96 -10.34
N ALA A 84 17.20 10.52 -9.08
CA ALA A 84 16.10 10.92 -8.20
C ALA A 84 16.06 12.44 -7.99
N ARG A 85 17.17 13.09 -7.66
CA ARG A 85 17.19 14.54 -7.43
C ARG A 85 16.95 15.35 -8.70
N SER A 86 17.43 14.86 -9.84
CA SER A 86 17.24 15.55 -11.12
C SER A 86 15.78 15.47 -11.56
N GLY A 87 15.13 14.32 -11.40
CA GLY A 87 13.71 14.19 -11.72
C GLY A 87 12.79 15.04 -10.82
N GLU A 88 13.15 15.30 -9.56
CA GLU A 88 12.35 16.16 -8.66
C GLU A 88 12.31 17.59 -9.19
N ARG A 89 13.45 18.08 -9.69
CA ARG A 89 13.54 19.41 -10.31
C ARG A 89 12.58 19.52 -11.50
N PHE A 90 12.49 18.49 -12.34
CA PHE A 90 11.58 18.48 -13.49
C PHE A 90 10.10 18.32 -13.08
N SER A 91 9.79 17.46 -12.11
CA SER A 91 8.40 17.31 -11.63
C SER A 91 7.87 18.58 -10.96
N SER A 92 8.70 19.34 -10.24
CA SER A 92 8.30 20.62 -9.63
C SER A 92 7.96 21.72 -10.66
N ALA A 93 8.54 21.65 -11.86
CA ALA A 93 8.30 22.64 -12.93
C ALA A 93 6.93 22.48 -13.63
N LEU A 94 6.26 21.33 -13.46
CA LEU A 94 5.01 20.98 -14.17
C LEU A 94 3.73 21.19 -13.35
N VAL A 95 3.82 21.55 -12.06
CA VAL A 95 2.67 21.47 -11.13
C VAL A 95 1.59 22.54 -11.38
N HIS A 96 1.84 23.58 -12.20
CA HIS A 96 0.95 24.75 -12.22
C HIS A 96 0.33 25.17 -13.57
N ASP A 97 0.87 24.78 -14.73
CA ASP A 97 0.55 25.53 -15.96
C ASP A 97 -0.21 24.78 -17.08
N VAL A 98 -0.41 23.46 -17.03
CA VAL A 98 -1.09 22.74 -18.12
C VAL A 98 -2.04 21.64 -17.61
N THR A 99 -3.34 21.87 -17.77
CA THR A 99 -4.43 21.00 -17.31
C THR A 99 -4.37 19.57 -17.89
N ASP A 100 -3.82 19.41 -19.10
CA ASP A 100 -3.87 18.14 -19.86
C ASP A 100 -2.51 17.39 -19.87
N ALA A 101 -1.51 17.88 -19.11
CA ALA A 101 -0.16 17.29 -19.09
C ALA A 101 -0.11 15.84 -18.60
N LYS A 102 -1.14 15.40 -17.85
CA LYS A 102 -1.23 14.07 -17.27
C LYS A 102 -2.09 13.10 -18.09
N GLU A 103 -2.74 13.58 -19.14
CA GLU A 103 -3.60 12.74 -19.98
C GLU A 103 -2.78 11.87 -20.92
N LEU A 104 -3.32 10.71 -21.28
CA LEU A 104 -2.74 9.82 -22.28
C LEU A 104 -3.53 9.97 -23.58
N VAL A 105 -2.97 10.73 -24.53
CA VAL A 105 -3.62 11.04 -25.80
C VAL A 105 -3.15 10.06 -26.89
N PRO A 106 -4.06 9.37 -27.62
CA PRO A 106 -3.69 8.40 -28.65
C PRO A 106 -3.04 9.07 -29.88
N PRO A 107 -2.41 8.25 -30.76
CA PRO A 107 -1.87 8.74 -32.02
C PRO A 107 -2.92 9.45 -32.89
N GLY A 108 -2.51 10.53 -33.53
CA GLY A 108 -3.34 11.27 -34.49
C GLY A 108 -4.35 12.26 -33.87
N GLN A 109 -4.53 12.26 -32.55
CA GLN A 109 -5.33 13.27 -31.85
C GLN A 109 -4.47 14.48 -31.47
N GLU A 110 -5.08 15.63 -31.22
CA GLU A 110 -4.35 16.82 -30.76
C GLU A 110 -4.02 16.70 -29.26
N TRP A 111 -2.75 16.89 -28.90
CA TRP A 111 -2.31 16.97 -27.52
C TRP A 111 -1.67 18.34 -27.25
N LEU A 112 -2.43 19.26 -26.66
CA LEU A 112 -2.01 20.64 -26.41
C LEU A 112 -0.73 20.73 -25.56
N ALA A 113 -0.53 19.76 -24.67
CA ALA A 113 0.66 19.70 -23.81
C ALA A 113 1.89 19.12 -24.52
N ALA A 114 1.75 18.51 -25.71
CA ALA A 114 2.84 17.79 -26.39
C ALA A 114 4.12 18.63 -26.52
N PRO A 115 4.11 19.90 -26.99
CA PRO A 115 5.34 20.66 -27.17
C PRO A 115 6.14 20.85 -25.87
N LEU A 116 5.45 20.99 -24.73
CA LEU A 116 6.08 21.13 -23.42
C LEU A 116 6.62 19.78 -22.92
N ILE A 117 5.80 18.73 -22.96
CA ILE A 117 6.18 17.42 -22.44
C ILE A 117 7.29 16.80 -23.28
N GLU A 118 7.26 16.95 -24.60
CA GLU A 118 8.33 16.49 -25.50
C GLU A 118 9.66 17.18 -25.18
N LYS A 119 9.65 18.50 -24.98
CA LYS A 119 10.85 19.24 -24.57
C LYS A 119 11.42 18.74 -23.24
N LEU A 120 10.56 18.41 -22.28
CA LEU A 120 11.00 17.85 -21.00
C LEU A 120 11.57 16.44 -21.17
N VAL A 121 10.91 15.58 -21.95
CA VAL A 121 11.41 14.24 -22.26
C VAL A 121 12.77 14.30 -22.97
N ASP A 122 12.97 15.26 -23.88
CA ASP A 122 14.26 15.48 -24.54
C ASP A 122 15.35 15.91 -23.55
N GLN A 123 15.01 16.73 -22.55
CA GLN A 123 15.93 17.11 -21.46
C GLN A 123 16.22 15.96 -20.48
N GLU A 124 15.24 15.08 -20.27
CA GLU A 124 15.33 13.92 -19.38
C GLU A 124 16.03 12.72 -20.03
N ARG A 125 16.18 12.72 -21.35
CA ARG A 125 16.76 11.61 -22.12
C ARG A 125 18.11 11.11 -21.58
N PRO A 126 19.09 11.96 -21.24
CA PRO A 126 20.36 11.48 -20.69
C PRO A 126 20.19 10.73 -19.35
N LEU A 127 19.20 11.12 -18.54
CA LEU A 127 18.91 10.46 -17.27
C LEU A 127 18.19 9.13 -17.48
N LEU A 128 17.28 9.04 -18.48
CA LEU A 128 16.63 7.79 -18.88
C LEU A 128 17.64 6.78 -19.43
N ASP A 129 18.57 7.25 -20.28
CA ASP A 129 19.65 6.43 -20.82
C ASP A 129 20.57 5.95 -19.69
N ARG A 130 20.91 6.82 -18.72
CA ARG A 130 21.70 6.42 -17.55
C ARG A 130 20.95 5.44 -16.65
N LEU A 131 19.65 5.61 -16.44
CA LEU A 131 18.82 4.69 -15.67
C LEU A 131 18.82 3.29 -16.29
N SER A 132 18.67 3.19 -17.62
CA SER A 132 18.75 1.91 -18.32
C SER A 132 20.11 1.24 -18.12
N GLN A 133 21.21 2.00 -18.28
CA GLN A 133 22.56 1.47 -18.07
C GLN A 133 22.78 0.98 -16.65
N LEU A 134 22.34 1.73 -15.63
CA LEU A 134 22.49 1.31 -14.22
C LEU A 134 21.76 0.00 -13.95
N ILE A 135 20.55 -0.15 -14.48
CA ILE A 135 19.76 -1.37 -14.33
C ILE A 135 20.46 -2.57 -14.98
N ASP A 136 21.06 -2.37 -16.15
CA ASP A 136 21.81 -3.41 -16.87
C ASP A 136 23.12 -3.77 -16.14
N ASP A 137 23.87 -2.76 -15.67
CA ASP A 137 25.12 -2.90 -14.92
C ASP A 137 24.89 -3.63 -13.58
N GLU A 138 23.82 -3.30 -12.87
CA GLU A 138 23.43 -3.97 -11.63
C GLU A 138 22.97 -5.42 -11.87
N ALA A 139 22.17 -5.67 -12.92
CA ALA A 139 21.76 -7.02 -13.29
C ALA A 139 22.97 -7.92 -13.59
N ALA A 140 24.01 -7.37 -14.22
CA ALA A 140 25.26 -8.08 -14.49
C ALA A 140 26.12 -8.30 -13.24
N SER A 141 26.02 -7.40 -12.25
CA SER A 141 26.85 -7.42 -11.03
C SER A 141 26.25 -8.24 -9.88
N GLN A 142 24.96 -8.57 -9.91
CA GLN A 142 24.31 -9.37 -8.88
C GLN A 142 24.84 -10.83 -8.87
N SER A 143 25.67 -11.14 -7.86
CA SER A 143 26.04 -12.53 -7.57
C SER A 143 24.84 -13.31 -7.01
N ASN A 144 24.80 -14.64 -7.23
CA ASN A 144 23.72 -15.50 -6.72
C ASN A 144 23.54 -15.46 -5.18
N GLN A 145 24.49 -14.89 -4.42
CA GLN A 145 24.40 -14.80 -2.95
C GLN A 145 23.49 -13.66 -2.46
N ASP A 146 23.28 -12.58 -3.23
CA ASP A 146 22.42 -11.45 -2.81
C ASP A 146 20.92 -11.67 -3.12
N ARG A 147 20.58 -12.75 -3.84
CA ARG A 147 19.20 -13.15 -4.12
C ARG A 147 18.43 -13.65 -2.88
N GLN A 148 19.08 -13.78 -1.73
CA GLN A 148 18.49 -14.37 -0.52
C GLN A 148 17.96 -13.37 0.52
N THR A 149 18.10 -12.07 0.30
CA THR A 149 17.38 -11.10 1.14
C THR A 149 15.91 -11.09 0.72
N ASP A 150 15.12 -11.97 1.35
CA ASP A 150 13.67 -12.13 1.25
C ASP A 150 12.93 -10.92 1.88
N VAL A 151 13.37 -9.72 1.51
CA VAL A 151 12.98 -8.48 2.14
C VAL A 151 11.79 -7.92 1.40
N ARG A 152 10.70 -7.76 2.14
CA ARG A 152 9.43 -7.25 1.62
C ARG A 152 9.28 -5.79 2.04
N LEU A 153 9.93 -4.88 1.32
CA LEU A 153 9.78 -3.44 1.56
C LEU A 153 8.49 -2.92 0.89
N PRO A 154 7.65 -2.14 1.60
CA PRO A 154 6.50 -1.49 0.98
C PRO A 154 6.95 -0.37 0.03
N LEU A 155 6.31 -0.27 -1.13
CA LEU A 155 6.56 0.75 -2.16
C LEU A 155 6.56 2.20 -1.66
N SER A 156 5.86 2.49 -0.55
CA SER A 156 5.79 3.84 0.02
C SER A 156 7.13 4.40 0.50
N ILE A 157 8.18 3.57 0.53
CA ILE A 157 9.54 3.96 0.89
C ILE A 157 10.38 4.28 -0.38
N LEU A 158 9.89 3.94 -1.58
CA LEU A 158 10.63 4.15 -2.82
C LEU A 158 10.45 5.57 -3.36
N PRO A 159 11.51 6.19 -3.91
CA PRO A 159 11.41 7.52 -4.49
C PRO A 159 10.38 7.55 -5.64
N PRO A 160 9.45 8.51 -5.67
CA PRO A 160 8.44 8.64 -6.73
C PRO A 160 9.02 9.12 -8.07
N VAL A 161 10.30 9.46 -8.10
CA VAL A 161 10.89 10.34 -9.09
C VAL A 161 11.20 9.71 -10.45
N PRO A 162 11.84 8.52 -10.55
CA PRO A 162 12.01 7.88 -11.86
C PRO A 162 10.67 7.55 -12.54
N THR A 163 9.60 7.36 -11.76
CA THR A 163 8.25 7.08 -12.30
C THR A 163 7.71 8.23 -13.15
N ASP A 164 7.84 9.48 -12.70
CA ASP A 164 7.27 10.62 -13.41
C ASP A 164 7.97 10.87 -14.76
N MET A 165 9.29 10.71 -14.80
CA MET A 165 10.08 10.81 -16.03
C MET A 165 9.71 9.69 -17.02
N LEU A 166 9.68 8.44 -16.54
CA LEU A 166 9.30 7.29 -17.36
C LEU A 166 7.86 7.43 -17.86
N ARG A 167 6.95 7.98 -17.05
CA ARG A 167 5.56 8.26 -17.42
C ARG A 167 5.47 9.26 -18.55
N ARG A 168 6.17 10.39 -18.46
CA ARG A 168 6.21 11.39 -19.54
C ARG A 168 6.77 10.81 -20.83
N ALA A 169 7.87 10.06 -20.73
CA ALA A 169 8.45 9.38 -21.87
C ALA A 169 7.46 8.38 -22.50
N PHE A 170 6.67 7.68 -21.69
CA PHE A 170 5.63 6.77 -22.16
C PHE A 170 4.52 7.53 -22.88
N GLN A 171 4.03 8.64 -22.31
CA GLN A 171 2.97 9.46 -22.94
C GLN A 171 3.40 9.98 -24.31
N VAL A 172 4.63 10.51 -24.42
CA VAL A 172 5.18 10.99 -25.69
C VAL A 172 5.32 9.86 -26.70
N ALA A 173 5.88 8.71 -26.30
CA ALA A 173 6.02 7.56 -27.17
C ALA A 173 4.65 7.04 -27.66
N TYR A 174 3.66 6.99 -26.76
CA TYR A 174 2.31 6.54 -27.07
C TYR A 174 1.63 7.48 -28.06
N HIS A 175 1.71 8.79 -27.81
CA HIS A 175 1.15 9.82 -28.70
C HIS A 175 1.77 9.80 -30.11
N ARG A 176 3.07 9.50 -30.20
CA ARG A 176 3.79 9.38 -31.49
C ARG A 176 3.54 8.05 -32.22
N GLY A 177 2.79 7.11 -31.63
CA GLY A 177 2.58 5.79 -32.21
C GLY A 177 3.78 4.84 -32.04
N GLU A 178 4.75 5.16 -31.18
CA GLU A 178 5.96 4.37 -30.93
C GLU A 178 5.69 3.23 -29.92
N MET A 179 4.74 2.33 -30.22
CA MET A 179 4.28 1.29 -29.28
C MET A 179 5.37 0.35 -28.78
N ASP A 180 6.38 0.04 -29.59
CA ASP A 180 7.53 -0.77 -29.16
C ASP A 180 8.40 -0.04 -28.13
N ARG A 181 8.47 1.30 -28.20
CA ARG A 181 9.15 2.11 -27.20
C ARG A 181 8.33 2.20 -25.93
N CYS A 182 7.00 2.27 -26.03
CA CYS A 182 6.12 2.18 -24.86
C CYS A 182 6.36 0.89 -24.08
N LEU A 183 6.45 -0.26 -24.76
CA LEU A 183 6.76 -1.55 -24.11
C LEU A 183 8.08 -1.51 -23.35
N LYS A 184 9.15 -1.04 -23.99
CA LYS A 184 10.47 -0.91 -23.34
C LYS A 184 10.43 -0.01 -22.11
N LEU A 185 9.64 1.07 -22.14
CA LEU A 185 9.49 1.98 -21.01
C LEU A 185 8.73 1.33 -19.84
N LEU A 186 7.71 0.51 -20.13
CA LEU A 186 7.01 -0.26 -19.09
C LEU A 186 7.93 -1.32 -18.46
N GLU A 187 8.70 -2.03 -19.28
CA GLU A 187 9.72 -2.96 -18.80
C GLU A 187 10.78 -2.25 -17.94
N LEU A 188 11.24 -1.08 -18.38
CA LEU A 188 12.19 -0.25 -17.63
C LEU A 188 11.62 0.23 -16.30
N MET A 189 10.33 0.62 -16.25
CA MET A 189 9.63 0.93 -15.00
C MET A 189 9.64 -0.28 -14.07
N LEU A 190 9.26 -1.46 -14.55
CA LEU A 190 9.26 -2.67 -13.72
C LEU A 190 10.66 -3.05 -13.26
N ALA A 191 11.66 -2.95 -14.13
CA ALA A 191 13.04 -3.27 -13.80
C ALA A 191 13.59 -2.31 -12.73
N ALA A 192 13.33 -1.00 -12.85
CA ALA A 192 13.76 -0.01 -11.85
C ALA A 192 13.27 -0.34 -10.43
N TYR A 193 12.12 -0.99 -10.30
CA TYR A 193 11.57 -1.42 -9.00
C TYR A 193 11.85 -2.90 -8.67
N GLY A 194 12.06 -3.74 -9.69
CA GLY A 194 12.35 -5.16 -9.58
C GLY A 194 13.80 -5.49 -9.20
N GLN A 195 14.74 -4.56 -9.44
CA GLN A 195 16.15 -4.68 -9.00
C GLN A 195 16.32 -4.76 -7.47
N LEU A 196 15.24 -4.58 -6.70
CA LEU A 196 15.20 -4.89 -5.27
C LEU A 196 15.05 -6.39 -4.96
N GLY A 197 15.14 -7.27 -5.97
CA GLY A 197 15.26 -8.71 -5.81
C GLY A 197 13.98 -9.45 -5.40
N ASN A 198 12.85 -8.75 -5.35
CA ASN A 198 11.60 -9.29 -4.85
C ASN A 198 10.47 -9.19 -5.90
N PRO A 199 9.96 -10.32 -6.43
CA PRO A 199 8.83 -10.37 -7.36
C PRO A 199 7.58 -9.64 -6.85
N GLN A 200 7.39 -9.55 -5.53
CA GLN A 200 6.27 -8.83 -4.92
C GLN A 200 6.41 -7.31 -5.08
N ILE A 201 7.64 -6.78 -5.02
CA ILE A 201 7.90 -5.35 -5.25
C ILE A 201 7.62 -5.01 -6.72
N ALA A 202 8.05 -5.86 -7.66
CA ALA A 202 7.76 -5.68 -9.08
C ALA A 202 6.24 -5.70 -9.37
N ALA A 203 5.51 -6.66 -8.80
CA ALA A 203 4.05 -6.73 -8.97
C ALA A 203 3.33 -5.54 -8.31
N SER A 204 3.83 -5.06 -7.17
CA SER A 204 3.34 -3.83 -6.54
C SER A 204 3.62 -2.62 -7.44
N ALA A 205 4.84 -2.51 -7.99
CA ALA A 205 5.22 -1.42 -8.88
C ALA A 205 4.38 -1.41 -10.16
N ALA A 206 4.09 -2.59 -10.73
CA ALA A 206 3.17 -2.73 -11.85
C ALA A 206 1.82 -2.06 -11.55
N ARG A 207 1.28 -2.34 -10.37
CA ARG A 207 0.00 -1.78 -9.93
C ARG A 207 0.02 -0.25 -9.77
N HIS A 208 1.05 0.31 -9.16
CA HIS A 208 1.09 1.75 -8.86
C HIS A 208 1.56 2.60 -10.05
N PHE A 209 2.35 2.04 -10.96
CA PHE A 209 3.02 2.82 -12.00
C PHE A 209 2.67 2.38 -13.42
N VAL A 210 2.52 1.08 -13.67
CA VAL A 210 2.22 0.55 -15.01
C VAL A 210 0.71 0.54 -15.31
N TYR A 211 -0.11 0.09 -14.36
CA TYR A 211 -1.56 -0.03 -14.56
C TYR A 211 -2.27 1.30 -14.86
N PRO A 212 -1.91 2.42 -14.22
CA PRO A 212 -2.46 3.74 -14.58
C PRO A 212 -2.16 4.15 -16.02
N LEU A 213 -1.15 3.56 -16.68
CA LEU A 213 -0.81 3.81 -18.09
C LEU A 213 -1.47 2.80 -19.02
N LEU A 214 -1.48 1.52 -18.63
CA LEU A 214 -2.11 0.47 -19.41
C LEU A 214 -3.61 0.70 -19.56
N LYS A 215 -4.30 1.01 -18.46
CA LYS A 215 -5.75 1.17 -18.44
C LYS A 215 -6.25 2.15 -19.51
N PRO A 216 -5.79 3.41 -19.59
CA PRO A 216 -6.19 4.33 -20.66
C PRO A 216 -5.63 3.91 -22.04
N SER A 217 -4.43 3.31 -22.10
CA SER A 217 -3.84 2.91 -23.40
C SER A 217 -4.63 1.81 -24.13
N LEU A 218 -5.39 0.99 -23.38
CA LEU A 218 -6.19 -0.11 -23.94
C LEU A 218 -7.57 0.37 -24.42
N GLN A 219 -7.94 1.62 -24.17
CA GLN A 219 -9.20 2.21 -24.64
C GLN A 219 -9.24 2.39 -26.16
N TYR A 220 -8.08 2.48 -26.80
CA TYR A 220 -7.93 2.66 -28.24
C TYR A 220 -7.29 1.43 -28.90
N ASN A 221 -7.60 1.20 -30.18
CA ASN A 221 -7.08 0.08 -30.95
C ASN A 221 -5.71 0.41 -31.58
N VAL A 222 -4.71 0.67 -30.73
CA VAL A 222 -3.35 1.09 -31.17
C VAL A 222 -2.32 -0.02 -31.06
N TRP A 223 -2.60 -1.04 -30.26
CA TRP A 223 -1.69 -2.14 -29.99
C TRP A 223 -1.94 -3.30 -30.97
N ASN A 224 -0.87 -3.80 -31.60
CA ASN A 224 -0.97 -4.99 -32.44
C ASN A 224 -0.96 -6.29 -31.62
N ALA A 225 -1.19 -7.43 -32.28
CA ALA A 225 -1.29 -8.73 -31.61
C ALA A 225 -0.04 -9.11 -30.81
N ASP A 226 1.15 -8.89 -31.35
CA ASP A 226 2.42 -9.24 -30.69
C ASP A 226 2.67 -8.33 -29.47
N GLN A 227 2.33 -7.05 -29.59
CA GLN A 227 2.45 -6.09 -28.49
C GLN A 227 1.44 -6.40 -27.38
N LEU A 228 0.22 -6.81 -27.71
CA LEU A 228 -0.78 -7.25 -26.73
C LEU A 228 -0.33 -8.51 -25.99
N ALA A 229 0.39 -9.42 -26.64
CA ALA A 229 0.98 -10.58 -25.97
C ALA A 229 2.03 -10.15 -24.93
N LYS A 230 2.92 -9.22 -25.30
CA LYS A 230 3.91 -8.65 -24.36
C LYS A 230 3.28 -7.86 -23.22
N LEU A 231 2.24 -7.06 -23.51
CA LEU A 231 1.47 -6.36 -22.47
C LEU A 231 0.84 -7.34 -21.47
N ARG A 232 0.38 -8.48 -21.96
CA ARG A 232 -0.12 -9.55 -21.10
C ARG A 232 0.99 -10.08 -20.21
N GLU A 233 2.16 -10.40 -20.74
CA GLU A 233 3.32 -10.85 -19.95
C GLU A 233 3.74 -9.84 -18.87
N ILE A 234 3.68 -8.54 -19.18
CA ILE A 234 3.96 -7.44 -18.24
C ILE A 234 2.89 -7.36 -17.14
N ALA A 235 1.62 -7.60 -17.47
CA ALA A 235 0.49 -7.48 -16.55
C ALA A 235 0.15 -8.79 -15.80
N GLU A 236 0.59 -9.95 -16.29
CA GLU A 236 0.26 -11.28 -15.76
C GLU A 236 0.70 -11.46 -14.29
N PRO A 237 1.89 -10.98 -13.84
CA PRO A 237 2.36 -11.19 -12.48
C PRO A 237 1.43 -10.55 -11.44
N LEU A 238 0.51 -11.33 -10.89
CA LEU A 238 -0.27 -10.94 -9.73
C LEU A 238 0.60 -11.14 -8.49
N ALA A 239 0.82 -10.07 -7.72
CA ALA A 239 1.44 -10.19 -6.41
C ALA A 239 0.64 -11.20 -5.58
N ASP A 240 1.30 -12.08 -4.84
CA ASP A 240 0.63 -12.85 -3.79
C ASP A 240 0.06 -11.85 -2.77
N VAL A 241 -1.24 -11.57 -2.90
CA VAL A 241 -1.95 -10.55 -2.13
C VAL A 241 -1.84 -10.83 -0.64
N ARG A 242 -1.80 -12.10 -0.25
CA ARG A 242 -1.67 -12.48 1.15
C ARG A 242 -0.27 -12.21 1.66
N SER A 243 0.75 -12.64 0.93
CA SER A 243 2.14 -12.39 1.33
C SER A 243 2.43 -10.88 1.37
N ASN A 244 1.89 -10.10 0.43
CA ASN A 244 2.07 -8.65 0.38
C ASN A 244 1.33 -7.94 1.53
N TRP A 245 0.13 -8.41 1.89
CA TRP A 245 -0.60 -7.93 3.08
C TRP A 245 0.21 -8.16 4.36
N ILE A 246 0.67 -9.39 4.59
CA ILE A 246 1.46 -9.76 5.76
C ILE A 246 2.71 -8.89 5.84
N ALA A 247 3.46 -8.78 4.74
CA ALA A 247 4.65 -7.93 4.65
C ALA A 247 4.39 -6.47 5.01
N THR A 248 3.28 -5.92 4.50
CA THR A 248 2.91 -4.53 4.75
C THR A 248 2.62 -4.32 6.24
N MET A 249 1.90 -5.25 6.87
CA MET A 249 1.59 -5.18 8.30
C MET A 249 2.83 -5.39 9.17
N GLU A 250 3.70 -6.34 8.84
CA GLU A 250 4.98 -6.57 9.53
C GLU A 250 5.90 -5.35 9.42
N SER A 251 5.98 -4.71 8.25
CA SER A 251 6.76 -3.48 8.05
C SER A 251 6.21 -2.31 8.84
N MET A 252 4.89 -2.17 8.91
CA MET A 252 4.24 -1.15 9.74
C MET A 252 4.46 -1.38 11.23
N LEU A 253 4.41 -2.65 11.68
CA LEU A 253 4.75 -3.05 13.03
C LEU A 253 6.20 -2.69 13.36
N ALA A 254 7.15 -3.09 12.51
CA ALA A 254 8.57 -2.77 12.68
C ALA A 254 8.79 -1.25 12.83
N ARG A 255 8.19 -0.44 11.94
CA ARG A 255 8.26 1.03 12.04
C ARG A 255 7.67 1.57 13.34
N LYS A 256 6.55 0.99 13.82
CA LYS A 256 5.95 1.42 15.08
C LYS A 256 6.84 1.03 16.26
N LEU A 257 7.47 -0.14 16.24
CA LEU A 257 8.44 -0.56 17.25
C LEU A 257 9.69 0.31 17.25
N ASP A 258 10.24 0.68 16.09
CA ASP A 258 11.34 1.64 15.98
C ASP A 258 10.93 3.00 16.59
N THR A 259 9.71 3.48 16.31
CA THR A 259 9.18 4.73 16.87
C THR A 259 9.05 4.67 18.40
N LEU A 260 8.82 3.47 18.95
CA LEU A 260 8.77 3.19 20.37
C LEU A 260 10.15 2.85 20.97
N SER A 261 11.22 2.89 20.16
CA SER A 261 12.59 2.52 20.52
C SER A 261 12.71 1.09 21.08
N LEU A 262 11.93 0.17 20.51
CA LEU A 262 11.86 -1.25 20.86
C LEU A 262 12.52 -2.16 19.80
N ASP A 263 13.40 -1.62 18.96
CA ASP A 263 14.11 -2.31 17.85
C ASP A 263 15.07 -3.45 18.30
N GLY A 264 15.09 -3.74 19.61
CA GLY A 264 15.88 -4.80 20.21
C GLY A 264 17.32 -4.42 20.49
N SER A 265 17.79 -3.22 20.14
CA SER A 265 19.11 -2.73 20.58
C SER A 265 19.07 -2.32 22.06
N SER A 266 17.96 -1.69 22.49
CA SER A 266 17.68 -1.24 23.86
C SER A 266 17.32 -2.36 24.85
N LEU A 267 16.92 -3.54 24.35
CA LEU A 267 16.53 -4.69 25.18
C LEU A 267 17.72 -5.52 25.69
N ILE A 268 18.88 -5.44 25.03
CA ILE A 268 20.07 -6.26 25.35
C ILE A 268 20.84 -5.73 26.57
N ASP A 269 20.83 -4.42 26.82
CA ASP A 269 21.68 -3.80 27.85
C ASP A 269 21.08 -3.84 29.27
N GLY A 270 19.90 -4.45 29.47
CA GLY A 270 19.27 -4.57 30.80
C GLY A 270 18.86 -3.23 31.43
N SER A 271 19.25 -2.10 30.85
CA SER A 271 18.75 -0.75 31.13
C SER A 271 17.37 -0.59 30.50
N SER A 272 16.41 -1.35 31.01
CA SER A 272 15.00 -1.34 30.59
C SER A 272 14.27 -0.06 30.99
N ALA A 273 14.76 1.10 30.56
CA ALA A 273 13.84 2.15 30.18
C ALA A 273 13.33 1.75 28.80
N VAL A 274 12.01 1.79 28.61
CA VAL A 274 11.44 1.99 27.28
C VAL A 274 11.97 3.34 26.83
N ALA A 275 13.17 3.34 26.25
CA ALA A 275 14.02 4.51 26.10
C ALA A 275 13.47 5.34 24.96
N THR A 276 12.53 6.20 25.31
CA THR A 276 12.47 7.60 24.89
C THR A 276 13.26 7.88 23.61
N ASN A 277 12.54 8.11 22.52
CA ASN A 277 12.93 9.12 21.55
C ASN A 277 13.53 10.30 22.36
N ASP A 278 14.75 10.75 22.08
CA ASP A 278 15.55 11.71 22.88
C ASP A 278 14.84 13.06 23.20
N GLN A 279 13.61 13.24 22.69
CA GLN A 279 12.74 14.40 22.85
C GLN A 279 11.56 14.19 23.81
N ALA A 280 11.30 12.96 24.28
CA ALA A 280 10.17 12.65 25.15
C ALA A 280 10.67 12.37 26.59
N PRO A 281 10.34 13.19 27.60
CA PRO A 281 10.86 13.01 28.96
C PRO A 281 10.28 11.80 29.73
N PHE A 282 9.49 10.92 29.11
CA PHE A 282 8.62 9.95 29.81
C PHE A 282 8.53 8.58 29.11
N GLU A 283 8.41 7.52 29.92
CA GLU A 283 8.22 6.13 29.45
C GLU A 283 6.80 5.89 28.90
N THR A 284 6.68 5.16 27.79
CA THR A 284 5.39 4.71 27.25
C THR A 284 4.77 3.63 28.14
N ASP A 285 3.45 3.69 28.41
CA ASP A 285 2.78 2.67 29.22
C ASP A 285 2.86 1.29 28.54
N PRO A 286 3.39 0.24 29.21
CA PRO A 286 3.51 -1.09 28.61
C PRO A 286 2.19 -1.71 28.13
N ARG A 287 1.05 -1.33 28.72
CA ARG A 287 -0.26 -1.79 28.25
C ARG A 287 -0.62 -1.22 26.89
N HIS A 288 -0.17 -0.01 26.59
CA HIS A 288 -0.35 0.60 25.28
C HIS A 288 0.50 -0.13 24.23
N ILE A 289 1.73 -0.51 24.58
CA ILE A 289 2.60 -1.30 23.70
C ILE A 289 1.96 -2.66 23.40
N LEU A 290 1.43 -3.38 24.40
CA LEU A 290 0.70 -4.63 24.17
C LEU A 290 -0.50 -4.43 23.25
N GLN A 291 -1.27 -3.36 23.45
CA GLN A 291 -2.41 -3.08 22.59
C GLN A 291 -2.00 -2.84 21.13
N VAL A 292 -0.84 -2.20 20.90
CA VAL A 292 -0.27 -2.03 19.56
C VAL A 292 0.16 -3.37 18.96
N LEU A 293 0.80 -4.24 19.75
CA LEU A 293 1.20 -5.58 19.31
C LEU A 293 -0.03 -6.42 18.94
N ASP A 294 -1.01 -6.51 19.84
CA ASP A 294 -2.27 -7.24 19.63
C ASP A 294 -3.03 -6.75 18.38
N PHE A 295 -2.99 -5.45 18.12
CA PHE A 295 -3.56 -4.84 16.92
C PHE A 295 -2.89 -5.35 15.64
N TYR A 296 -1.56 -5.28 15.56
CA TYR A 296 -0.83 -5.74 14.37
C TYR A 296 -0.91 -7.26 14.20
N GLU A 297 -0.87 -8.04 15.28
CA GLU A 297 -1.10 -9.48 15.21
C GLU A 297 -2.49 -9.81 14.66
N SER A 298 -3.52 -9.09 15.11
CA SER A 298 -4.89 -9.23 14.60
C SER A 298 -4.98 -8.89 13.12
N MET A 299 -4.27 -7.85 12.67
CA MET A 299 -4.18 -7.47 11.25
C MET A 299 -3.47 -8.52 10.40
N ILE A 300 -2.35 -9.06 10.87
CA ILE A 300 -1.59 -10.13 10.19
C ILE A 300 -2.44 -11.42 10.11
N ALA A 301 -3.21 -11.73 11.15
CA ALA A 301 -4.09 -12.89 11.22
C ALA A 301 -5.37 -12.75 10.38
N ALA A 302 -5.68 -11.54 9.87
CA ALA A 302 -6.87 -11.31 9.06
C ALA A 302 -6.85 -12.16 7.78
N LYS A 303 -7.86 -13.02 7.63
CA LYS A 303 -7.95 -13.97 6.50
C LYS A 303 -8.42 -13.31 5.22
N ASN A 304 -8.20 -14.00 4.11
CA ASN A 304 -8.64 -13.66 2.75
C ASN A 304 -8.23 -12.25 2.24
N PRO A 305 -6.95 -11.83 2.33
CA PRO A 305 -6.52 -10.55 1.77
C PRO A 305 -6.94 -10.37 0.31
N GLY A 306 -7.29 -9.13 -0.05
CA GLY A 306 -7.77 -8.79 -1.39
C GLY A 306 -9.25 -9.06 -1.62
N THR A 307 -10.06 -9.35 -0.58
CA THR A 307 -11.52 -9.56 -0.68
C THR A 307 -12.31 -8.47 0.05
N MET A 308 -13.60 -8.28 -0.30
CA MET A 308 -14.49 -7.38 0.44
C MET A 308 -14.65 -7.79 1.91
N GLN A 309 -14.75 -9.10 2.18
CA GLN A 309 -14.84 -9.64 3.55
C GLN A 309 -13.62 -9.27 4.39
N HIS A 310 -12.44 -9.21 3.76
CA HIS A 310 -11.22 -8.79 4.42
C HIS A 310 -11.25 -7.30 4.75
N ILE A 311 -11.76 -6.43 3.85
CA ILE A 311 -11.95 -5.01 4.15
C ILE A 311 -12.84 -4.84 5.38
N ASP A 312 -13.99 -5.52 5.42
CA ASP A 312 -14.93 -5.42 6.54
C ASP A 312 -14.28 -5.92 7.83
N ARG A 313 -13.57 -7.06 7.78
CA ARG A 313 -12.86 -7.59 8.95
C ARG A 313 -11.77 -6.66 9.46
N VAL A 314 -11.00 -6.06 8.56
CA VAL A 314 -9.95 -5.10 8.91
C VAL A 314 -10.53 -3.81 9.48
N ARG A 315 -11.66 -3.33 8.95
CA ARG A 315 -12.40 -2.20 9.55
C ARG A 315 -12.89 -2.51 10.95
N GLU A 316 -13.37 -3.72 11.22
CA GLU A 316 -13.73 -4.15 12.57
C GLU A 316 -12.54 -4.07 13.52
N ILE A 317 -11.37 -4.60 13.10
CA ILE A 317 -10.14 -4.57 13.91
C ILE A 317 -9.68 -3.13 14.15
N ASP A 318 -9.65 -2.29 13.12
CA ASP A 318 -9.34 -0.85 13.24
C ASP A 318 -10.30 -0.17 14.22
N ASN A 319 -11.61 -0.34 14.03
CA ASN A 319 -12.61 0.28 14.89
C ASN A 319 -12.49 -0.19 16.34
N ASP A 320 -12.25 -1.48 16.57
CA ASP A 320 -12.06 -2.03 17.91
C ASP A 320 -10.84 -1.40 18.60
N TYR A 321 -9.71 -1.32 17.90
CA TYR A 321 -8.50 -0.68 18.41
C TYR A 321 -8.72 0.80 18.74
N TYR A 322 -9.37 1.58 17.87
CA TYR A 322 -9.61 3.01 18.10
C TYR A 322 -10.68 3.29 19.15
N ASN A 323 -11.71 2.45 19.26
CA ASN A 323 -12.79 2.62 20.24
C ASN A 323 -12.37 2.18 21.64
N HIS A 324 -11.49 1.18 21.73
CA HIS A 324 -10.96 0.67 22.99
C HIS A 324 -9.52 1.11 23.26
N GLN A 325 -9.04 2.13 22.54
CA GLN A 325 -7.67 2.61 22.69
C GLN A 325 -7.45 3.06 24.13
N LEU A 326 -6.56 2.37 24.84
CA LEU A 326 -6.11 2.85 26.13
C LEU A 326 -5.33 4.14 25.88
N PRO A 327 -5.58 5.20 26.66
CA PRO A 327 -4.68 6.35 26.62
C PRO A 327 -3.26 5.83 26.84
N GLY A 328 -2.29 6.35 26.10
CA GLY A 328 -0.86 6.00 26.26
C GLY A 328 -0.27 6.39 27.63
N PHE A 329 -1.11 6.71 28.61
CA PHE A 329 -0.82 7.31 29.89
C PHE A 329 -1.55 6.55 31.00
N SER A 330 -0.93 6.39 32.18
CA SER A 330 -1.67 6.00 33.39
C SER A 330 -1.79 7.14 34.40
N LEU A 331 -2.72 6.95 35.35
CA LEU A 331 -2.95 7.83 36.49
C LEU A 331 -1.69 8.08 37.34
N THR A 332 -0.73 7.16 37.34
CA THR A 332 0.55 7.31 38.07
C THR A 332 1.61 8.11 37.28
N SER A 333 1.28 8.58 36.08
CA SER A 333 2.15 9.35 35.16
C SER A 333 1.77 10.85 35.04
N MET A 334 0.86 11.37 35.86
CA MET A 334 0.51 12.80 35.87
C MET A 334 1.44 13.62 36.79
N PRO A 335 1.83 14.87 36.41
CA PRO A 335 1.04 15.81 35.60
C PRO A 335 1.61 16.24 34.22
N PHE A 336 2.59 15.56 33.61
CA PHE A 336 3.34 16.12 32.46
C PHE A 336 3.27 15.35 31.13
N ALA A 337 2.24 14.51 30.94
CA ALA A 337 2.08 13.72 29.72
C ALA A 337 1.78 14.60 28.48
N VAL A 338 2.77 14.74 27.59
CA VAL A 338 2.58 15.32 26.25
C VAL A 338 1.97 14.26 25.33
N ALA A 339 0.90 14.62 24.64
CA ALA A 339 0.25 13.81 23.62
C ALA A 339 1.16 13.60 22.40
N LEU A 340 2.01 12.56 22.44
CA LEU A 340 2.89 12.22 21.32
C LEU A 340 2.26 11.26 20.29
N ASP A 341 1.16 10.58 20.62
CA ASP A 341 0.33 9.90 19.62
C ASP A 341 -0.95 10.72 19.45
N SER A 342 -0.92 11.70 18.54
CA SER A 342 -2.15 12.33 18.07
C SER A 342 -2.96 11.29 17.29
N PRO A 343 -4.17 10.90 17.73
CA PRO A 343 -5.02 9.95 17.02
C PRO A 343 -5.64 10.55 15.74
N VAL A 344 -5.33 11.80 15.40
CA VAL A 344 -6.05 12.55 14.38
C VAL A 344 -5.56 12.24 12.95
N GLY A 345 -4.37 11.65 12.78
CA GLY A 345 -3.80 11.40 11.45
C GLY A 345 -3.77 9.95 10.95
N GLN A 346 -3.99 8.96 11.82
CA GLN A 346 -3.76 7.53 11.48
C GLN A 346 -5.01 6.64 11.55
N ARG A 347 -6.20 7.22 11.77
CA ARG A 347 -7.45 6.45 11.71
C ARG A 347 -7.56 5.70 10.38
N LEU A 348 -7.77 4.39 10.45
CA LEU A 348 -8.05 3.49 9.31
C LEU A 348 -6.87 3.16 8.36
N VAL A 349 -5.60 3.23 8.79
CA VAL A 349 -4.50 2.78 7.91
C VAL A 349 -4.67 1.32 7.48
N GLY A 350 -5.13 0.43 8.38
CA GLY A 350 -5.41 -0.97 8.05
C GLY A 350 -6.49 -1.07 6.97
N ALA A 351 -7.65 -0.47 7.19
CA ALA A 351 -8.80 -0.53 6.28
C ALA A 351 -8.50 0.13 4.93
N TYR A 352 -7.71 1.20 4.91
CA TYR A 352 -7.20 1.80 3.68
C TYR A 352 -6.33 0.80 2.91
N ARG A 353 -5.37 0.14 3.57
CA ARG A 353 -4.50 -0.87 2.95
C ARG A 353 -5.27 -2.12 2.48
N ALA A 354 -6.31 -2.52 3.20
CA ALA A 354 -7.17 -3.63 2.80
C ALA A 354 -8.00 -3.28 1.55
N THR A 355 -8.51 -2.04 1.49
CA THR A 355 -9.20 -1.49 0.30
C THR A 355 -8.24 -1.44 -0.89
N ASP A 356 -7.04 -0.93 -0.66
CA ASP A 356 -5.96 -0.87 -1.64
C ASP A 356 -5.65 -2.28 -2.19
N SER A 357 -5.50 -3.29 -1.32
CA SER A 357 -5.27 -4.69 -1.74
C SER A 357 -6.41 -5.26 -2.60
N PHE A 358 -7.67 -4.98 -2.24
CA PHE A 358 -8.84 -5.39 -3.02
C PHE A 358 -8.90 -4.71 -4.39
N GLU A 359 -8.70 -3.39 -4.43
CA GLU A 359 -8.65 -2.63 -5.67
C GLU A 359 -7.54 -3.12 -6.59
N SER A 360 -6.39 -3.52 -6.03
CA SER A 360 -5.28 -4.12 -6.81
C SER A 360 -5.72 -5.35 -7.59
N VAL A 361 -6.45 -6.27 -6.95
CA VAL A 361 -6.93 -7.50 -7.59
C VAL A 361 -7.93 -7.17 -8.69
N ILE A 362 -8.83 -6.22 -8.43
CA ILE A 362 -9.80 -5.76 -9.44
C ILE A 362 -9.09 -5.15 -10.64
N GLN A 363 -8.14 -4.23 -10.43
CA GLN A 363 -7.42 -3.58 -11.53
C GLN A 363 -6.64 -4.58 -12.37
N HIS A 364 -5.94 -5.54 -11.74
CA HIS A 364 -5.24 -6.61 -12.45
C HIS A 364 -6.20 -7.37 -13.38
N LYS A 365 -7.31 -7.88 -12.83
CA LYS A 365 -8.30 -8.64 -13.60
C LYS A 365 -8.93 -7.82 -14.73
N LEU A 366 -9.21 -6.53 -14.48
CA LEU A 366 -9.72 -5.62 -15.51
C LEU A 366 -8.73 -5.40 -16.63
N ILE A 367 -7.44 -5.23 -16.34
CA ILE A 367 -6.39 -5.04 -17.35
C ILE A 367 -6.19 -6.30 -18.17
N ILE A 368 -6.12 -7.48 -17.53
CA ILE A 368 -6.03 -8.76 -18.24
C ILE A 368 -7.24 -8.96 -19.15
N ALA A 369 -8.46 -8.66 -18.66
CA ALA A 369 -9.66 -8.73 -19.49
C ALA A 369 -9.64 -7.72 -20.66
N ALA A 370 -9.14 -6.50 -20.43
CA ALA A 370 -9.03 -5.48 -21.47
C ALA A 370 -8.04 -5.88 -22.59
N ILE A 371 -6.86 -6.40 -22.21
CA ILE A 371 -5.88 -6.95 -23.15
C ILE A 371 -6.53 -8.09 -23.93
N ALA A 372 -7.25 -8.99 -23.26
CA ALA A 372 -7.93 -10.11 -23.90
C ALA A 372 -9.01 -9.66 -24.89
N VAL A 373 -9.79 -8.63 -24.57
CA VAL A 373 -10.77 -8.07 -25.51
C VAL A 373 -10.07 -7.54 -26.76
N ARG A 374 -8.92 -6.86 -26.61
CA ARG A 374 -8.13 -6.40 -27.77
C ARG A 374 -7.56 -7.56 -28.58
N GLN A 375 -7.06 -8.61 -27.92
CA GLN A 375 -6.61 -9.83 -28.59
C GLN A 375 -7.77 -10.52 -29.34
N TYR A 376 -8.97 -10.51 -28.75
CA TYR A 376 -10.17 -11.06 -29.37
C TYR A 376 -10.51 -10.25 -30.62
N GLN A 377 -10.60 -8.92 -30.50
CA GLN A 377 -10.87 -8.02 -31.61
C GLN A 377 -9.85 -8.17 -32.74
N ALA A 378 -8.55 -8.24 -32.42
CA ALA A 378 -7.48 -8.46 -33.41
C ALA A 378 -7.63 -9.81 -34.14
N LYS A 379 -8.17 -10.83 -33.47
CA LYS A 379 -8.35 -12.19 -34.01
C LYS A 379 -9.64 -12.35 -34.81
N THR A 380 -10.73 -11.70 -34.39
CA THR A 380 -12.07 -11.91 -34.96
C THR A 380 -12.60 -10.74 -35.78
N GLY A 381 -11.97 -9.56 -35.70
CA GLY A 381 -12.49 -8.31 -36.27
C GLY A 381 -13.59 -7.66 -35.42
N ASP A 382 -14.36 -8.48 -34.70
CA ASP A 382 -15.48 -8.02 -33.86
C ASP A 382 -15.12 -7.88 -32.37
N MET A 383 -15.87 -7.04 -31.65
CA MET A 383 -15.84 -6.98 -30.18
C MET A 383 -16.54 -8.20 -29.57
N PRO A 384 -16.09 -8.70 -28.40
CA PRO A 384 -16.77 -9.80 -27.72
C PRO A 384 -18.12 -9.33 -27.16
N THR A 385 -19.11 -10.22 -27.21
CA THR A 385 -20.49 -9.93 -26.74
C THR A 385 -20.71 -10.35 -25.29
N GLN A 386 -19.87 -11.23 -24.77
CA GLN A 386 -19.90 -11.72 -23.39
C GLN A 386 -18.49 -12.08 -22.91
N ILE A 387 -18.25 -12.03 -21.60
CA ILE A 387 -16.92 -12.30 -21.01
C ILE A 387 -16.39 -13.70 -21.35
N SER A 388 -17.28 -14.68 -21.52
CA SER A 388 -16.90 -16.05 -21.90
C SER A 388 -16.36 -16.18 -23.31
N ASP A 389 -16.59 -15.21 -24.19
CA ASP A 389 -16.01 -15.21 -25.55
C ASP A 389 -14.49 -15.08 -25.50
N LEU A 390 -13.94 -14.48 -24.43
CA LEU A 390 -12.50 -14.31 -24.20
C LEU A 390 -11.76 -15.64 -23.98
N ARG A 391 -12.48 -16.77 -23.80
CA ARG A 391 -11.88 -18.11 -23.84
C ARG A 391 -11.17 -18.39 -25.16
N LYS A 392 -11.63 -17.78 -26.27
CA LYS A 392 -11.02 -17.95 -27.61
C LYS A 392 -9.60 -17.35 -27.71
N VAL A 393 -9.22 -16.53 -26.75
CA VAL A 393 -7.88 -15.91 -26.61
C VAL A 393 -7.18 -16.33 -25.31
N GLY A 394 -7.62 -17.44 -24.72
CA GLY A 394 -6.91 -18.09 -23.62
C GLY A 394 -7.16 -17.51 -22.23
N LEU A 395 -8.25 -16.76 -22.00
CA LEU A 395 -8.70 -16.49 -20.64
C LEU A 395 -9.56 -17.64 -20.10
N THR A 396 -9.35 -17.95 -18.84
CA THR A 396 -10.07 -18.94 -18.05
C THR A 396 -11.14 -18.26 -17.19
N SER A 397 -12.02 -19.04 -16.58
CA SER A 397 -13.00 -18.47 -15.63
C SER A 397 -12.37 -17.84 -14.39
N GLU A 398 -11.14 -18.19 -14.05
CA GLU A 398 -10.45 -17.62 -12.89
C GLU A 398 -10.03 -16.18 -13.14
N ASP A 399 -9.73 -15.83 -14.39
CA ASP A 399 -9.20 -14.50 -14.77
C ASP A 399 -10.22 -13.38 -14.56
N TRP A 400 -11.51 -13.65 -14.76
CA TRP A 400 -12.59 -12.66 -14.60
C TRP A 400 -13.52 -12.89 -13.40
N ARG A 401 -13.30 -13.96 -12.62
CA ARG A 401 -13.95 -14.13 -11.32
C ARG A 401 -13.23 -13.26 -10.29
N LEU A 402 -13.98 -12.42 -9.59
CA LEU A 402 -13.46 -11.57 -8.53
C LEU A 402 -13.49 -12.38 -7.23
N PHE A 403 -14.63 -12.46 -6.54
CA PHE A 403 -14.80 -13.23 -5.30
C PHE A 403 -16.24 -13.68 -5.08
N GLY A 404 -16.47 -14.89 -4.57
CA GLY A 404 -17.80 -15.40 -4.28
C GLY A 404 -18.72 -15.36 -5.51
N SER A 405 -19.74 -14.48 -5.49
CA SER A 405 -20.65 -14.24 -6.61
C SER A 405 -20.31 -12.98 -7.41
N GLU A 406 -19.11 -12.43 -7.33
CA GLU A 406 -18.72 -11.23 -8.07
C GLU A 406 -17.94 -11.63 -9.33
N THR A 407 -18.29 -11.03 -10.48
CA THR A 407 -17.64 -11.30 -11.77
C THR A 407 -17.48 -10.00 -12.54
N LEU A 408 -16.50 -9.98 -13.44
CA LEU A 408 -16.49 -8.99 -14.50
C LEU A 408 -17.65 -9.25 -15.47
N LEU A 409 -18.24 -8.16 -15.94
CA LEU A 409 -19.25 -8.17 -16.99
C LEU A 409 -18.78 -7.28 -18.14
N ILE A 410 -19.14 -7.73 -19.35
CA ILE A 410 -19.06 -6.99 -20.59
C ILE A 410 -20.46 -6.46 -20.87
N GLU A 411 -20.60 -5.15 -20.92
CA GLU A 411 -21.83 -4.46 -21.31
C GLU A 411 -21.49 -3.55 -22.49
N GLY A 412 -22.17 -3.62 -23.62
CA GLY A 412 -21.81 -2.75 -24.74
C GLY A 412 -22.46 -3.08 -26.06
N SER A 413 -22.30 -2.15 -27.01
CA SER A 413 -22.59 -2.33 -28.43
C SER A 413 -21.30 -2.63 -29.18
N ASN A 414 -21.39 -2.85 -30.50
CA ASN A 414 -20.21 -3.04 -31.36
C ASN A 414 -19.26 -1.83 -31.39
N GLU A 415 -19.71 -0.64 -30.94
CA GLU A 415 -18.94 0.61 -30.98
C GLU A 415 -18.25 0.92 -29.64
N LEU A 416 -18.92 0.60 -28.53
CA LEU A 416 -18.45 0.88 -27.18
C LEU A 416 -18.68 -0.32 -26.27
N LEU A 417 -17.59 -0.84 -25.70
CA LEU A 417 -17.62 -1.94 -24.75
C LEU A 417 -17.19 -1.47 -23.37
N LYS A 418 -18.06 -1.68 -22.38
CA LYS A 418 -17.84 -1.37 -20.98
C LYS A 418 -17.50 -2.64 -20.20
N LEU A 419 -16.29 -2.69 -19.66
CA LEU A 419 -15.88 -3.67 -18.66
C LEU A 419 -16.18 -3.12 -17.27
N SER A 420 -16.99 -3.83 -16.50
CA SER A 420 -17.34 -3.41 -15.14
C SER A 420 -17.41 -4.57 -14.15
N THR A 421 -17.20 -4.26 -12.87
CA THR A 421 -17.38 -5.20 -11.76
C THR A 421 -18.83 -5.21 -11.30
N ILE A 422 -19.46 -6.38 -11.20
CA ILE A 422 -20.85 -6.50 -10.71
C ILE A 422 -20.96 -7.56 -9.61
N HIS A 423 -21.70 -7.21 -8.56
CA HIS A 423 -22.08 -8.13 -7.50
C HIS A 423 -23.33 -8.93 -7.92
N LEU A 424 -23.20 -10.22 -8.31
CA LEU A 424 -24.33 -11.00 -8.87
C LEU A 424 -25.52 -11.09 -7.92
N LYS A 425 -25.30 -11.21 -6.59
CA LYS A 425 -26.40 -11.22 -5.61
C LYS A 425 -27.22 -9.92 -5.62
N GLY A 426 -26.56 -8.77 -5.71
CA GLY A 426 -27.21 -7.45 -5.81
C GLY A 426 -27.86 -7.21 -7.17
N TRP A 427 -27.24 -7.69 -8.26
CA TRP A 427 -27.79 -7.58 -9.62
C TRP A 427 -29.03 -8.48 -9.82
N LEU A 428 -28.98 -9.73 -9.37
CA LEU A 428 -30.11 -10.65 -9.38
C LEU A 428 -31.25 -10.18 -8.47
N MET A 429 -30.95 -9.54 -7.34
CA MET A 429 -31.98 -8.92 -6.49
C MET A 429 -32.58 -7.67 -7.15
N LYS A 430 -31.76 -6.80 -7.77
CA LYS A 430 -32.22 -5.60 -8.49
C LYS A 430 -33.06 -5.93 -9.73
N GLN A 431 -32.75 -7.02 -10.41
CA GLN A 431 -33.57 -7.58 -11.50
C GLN A 431 -34.90 -8.18 -11.00
N ARG A 432 -35.03 -8.45 -9.70
CA ARG A 432 -36.14 -9.23 -9.12
C ARG A 432 -37.06 -8.45 -8.16
N ASN A 433 -36.67 -7.29 -7.61
CA ASN A 433 -37.53 -6.22 -7.06
C ASN A 433 -36.72 -5.12 -6.33
N GLU A 434 -37.30 -3.91 -6.22
CA GLU A 434 -36.79 -2.72 -5.51
C GLU A 434 -36.66 -2.89 -3.98
N ALA A 435 -35.81 -2.03 -3.39
CA ALA A 435 -35.68 -1.69 -1.97
C ALA A 435 -34.99 -2.71 -1.02
N THR A 436 -33.67 -2.56 -0.87
CA THR A 436 -33.02 -2.66 0.45
C THR A 436 -31.86 -1.66 0.53
N ASN A 437 -32.00 -0.71 1.47
CA ASN A 437 -31.17 0.48 1.65
C ASN A 437 -29.88 0.20 2.45
N SER A 438 -29.10 -0.80 2.01
CA SER A 438 -27.74 -1.01 2.52
C SER A 438 -26.81 -1.20 1.33
N SER A 439 -26.67 -0.16 0.52
CA SER A 439 -25.69 -0.16 -0.57
C SER A 439 -24.29 -0.02 0.04
N ILE A 440 -23.60 -1.15 0.20
CA ILE A 440 -22.14 -1.13 0.15
C ILE A 440 -21.80 -0.50 -1.20
N VAL A 441 -21.27 0.72 -1.17
CA VAL A 441 -20.76 1.39 -2.37
C VAL A 441 -19.46 0.67 -2.71
N VAL A 442 -19.58 -0.44 -3.43
CA VAL A 442 -18.42 -1.00 -4.13
C VAL A 442 -18.09 0.03 -5.21
N PRO A 443 -16.88 0.62 -5.23
CA PRO A 443 -16.50 1.50 -6.32
C PRO A 443 -16.66 0.73 -7.63
N ARG A 444 -17.62 1.15 -8.45
CA ARG A 444 -17.79 0.60 -9.81
C ARG A 444 -16.59 1.04 -10.62
N THR A 445 -15.55 0.21 -10.63
CA THR A 445 -14.46 0.43 -11.57
C THR A 445 -14.95 0.03 -12.95
N THR A 446 -14.94 1.00 -13.84
CA THR A 446 -15.30 0.85 -15.24
C THR A 446 -14.07 1.04 -16.11
N LEU A 447 -13.97 0.27 -17.19
CA LEU A 447 -13.12 0.58 -18.33
C LEU A 447 -13.99 0.56 -19.60
N GLU A 448 -13.94 1.65 -20.36
CA GLU A 448 -14.64 1.78 -21.64
C GLU A 448 -13.65 1.58 -22.78
N MET A 449 -14.02 0.78 -23.78
CA MET A 449 -13.17 0.43 -24.91
C MET A 449 -13.89 0.64 -26.22
N TRP A 450 -13.22 1.35 -27.10
CA TRP A 450 -13.74 1.75 -28.40
C TRP A 450 -13.29 0.77 -29.48
N SER A 451 -14.19 0.40 -30.41
CA SER A 451 -13.84 -0.51 -31.52
C SER A 451 -12.91 0.13 -32.55
N GLY A 452 -12.89 1.47 -32.63
CA GLY A 452 -12.01 2.25 -33.49
C GLY A 452 -12.50 2.32 -34.93
N ALA A 453 -13.12 3.44 -35.30
CA ALA A 453 -13.41 3.85 -36.68
C ALA A 453 -13.47 5.39 -36.82
N GLU A 454 -12.71 6.15 -36.02
CA GLU A 454 -12.50 7.59 -36.22
C GLU A 454 -11.01 7.96 -36.10
#